data_AF-A0A365P1F0-F1
#
_entry.id   AF-A0A365P1F0-F1
#
_cell.length_a   1.000
_cell.length_b   1.000
_cell.length_c   1.000
_cell.angle_alpha   90.00
_cell.angle_beta   90.00
_cell.angle_gamma   90.00
#
_symmetry.space_group_name_H-M   'P 1'
#
loop_
_entity.id
_entity.type
_entity.pdbx_description
1 polymer ?
#
loop_
_entity_poly.entity_id
_entity_poly.type
_entity_poly.pdbx_seq_one_letter_code
_entity_poly.pdbx_strand_id
1 'polypeptide(L)'
;MYNKYKCSKQLTENEIKNYQINTFEDYSDSDLDLLADITIFIIDSNPEKDSYECFFNKREKDLLVLDVFGLESEDKIDKTLCNLVENKQIKLPKKTIILFHKYENGFDDGGIIVGLRMEN
;
A
#
# COMPACT_ATOMS: atom_id res chain seq x y z
N MET A 1 5.69 -21.38 -12.19
CA MET A 1 4.89 -20.12 -12.12
C MET A 1 5.03 -19.62 -10.70
N TYR A 2 5.80 -18.54 -10.49
CA TYR A 2 6.12 -18.07 -9.14
C TYR A 2 4.96 -17.22 -8.60
N ASN A 3 4.25 -17.74 -7.60
CA ASN A 3 3.54 -16.89 -6.65
C ASN A 3 4.62 -16.11 -5.89
N LYS A 4 4.98 -14.94 -6.42
CA LYS A 4 6.10 -14.15 -5.88
C LYS A 4 5.77 -13.48 -4.55
N TYR A 5 4.47 -13.37 -4.21
CA TYR A 5 3.97 -12.78 -2.97
C TYR A 5 3.16 -13.80 -2.17
N LYS A 6 3.49 -13.98 -0.89
CA LYS A 6 2.96 -15.05 -0.03
C LYS A 6 1.66 -14.69 0.68
N CYS A 7 1.54 -13.43 1.09
CA CYS A 7 0.40 -12.94 1.89
C CYS A 7 -0.51 -12.00 1.09
N SER A 8 -0.31 -11.91 -0.22
CA SER A 8 -1.11 -11.08 -1.11
C SER A 8 -1.22 -11.69 -2.51
N LYS A 9 -2.16 -11.19 -3.29
CA LYS A 9 -2.32 -11.53 -4.70
C LYS A 9 -1.97 -10.34 -5.56
N GLN A 10 -1.06 -10.54 -6.51
CA GLN A 10 -0.72 -9.50 -7.48
C GLN A 10 -1.90 -9.18 -8.40
N LEU A 11 -2.15 -7.89 -8.57
CA LEU A 11 -3.11 -7.34 -9.51
C LEU A 11 -2.55 -7.39 -10.93
N THR A 12 -3.42 -7.65 -11.90
CA THR A 12 -3.10 -7.44 -13.32
C THR A 12 -3.06 -5.95 -13.65
N GLU A 13 -2.39 -5.57 -14.75
CA GLU A 13 -2.36 -4.18 -15.22
C GLU A 13 -3.76 -3.58 -15.41
N ASN A 14 -4.71 -4.38 -15.92
CA ASN A 14 -6.09 -3.95 -16.09
C ASN A 14 -6.80 -3.72 -14.75
N GLU A 15 -6.48 -4.51 -13.72
CA GLU A 15 -7.02 -4.28 -12.38
C GLU A 15 -6.43 -3.03 -11.75
N ILE A 16 -5.13 -2.80 -11.89
CA ILE A 16 -4.45 -1.61 -11.36
C ILE A 16 -5.10 -0.32 -11.87
N LYS A 17 -5.41 -0.23 -13.17
CA LYS A 17 -6.09 0.93 -13.79
C LYS A 17 -7.43 1.27 -13.15
N ASN A 18 -8.14 0.29 -12.58
CA ASN A 18 -9.42 0.52 -11.90
C ASN A 18 -9.26 1.12 -10.49
N TYR A 19 -8.04 1.14 -9.96
CA TYR A 19 -7.74 1.63 -8.61
C TYR A 19 -6.84 2.87 -8.62
N GLN A 20 -6.48 3.42 -9.77
CA GLN A 20 -5.79 4.71 -9.89
C GLN A 20 -6.82 5.83 -9.97
N ILE A 21 -7.52 6.09 -8.87
CA ILE A 21 -8.56 7.12 -8.81
C ILE A 21 -8.03 8.20 -7.88
N ASN A 22 -7.60 9.36 -8.40
CA ASN A 22 -7.19 10.49 -7.56
C ASN A 22 -8.45 11.07 -6.86
N THR A 23 -8.96 10.39 -5.84
CA THR A 23 -10.02 10.90 -4.98
C THR A 23 -9.40 11.70 -3.85
N PHE A 24 -9.58 13.02 -3.91
CA PHE A 24 -9.34 13.92 -2.80
C PHE A 24 -10.59 13.92 -1.93
N GLU A 25 -10.73 12.93 -1.05
CA GLU A 25 -11.77 12.93 -0.02
C GLU A 25 -11.23 13.52 1.28
N ASP A 26 -12.08 14.24 2.02
CA ASP A 26 -11.78 14.64 3.39
C ASP A 26 -11.73 13.39 4.26
N TYR A 27 -10.54 13.05 4.75
CA TYR A 27 -10.33 11.89 5.60
C TYR A 27 -10.93 12.13 6.99
N SER A 28 -11.59 11.10 7.54
CA SER A 28 -11.94 11.12 8.97
C SER A 28 -10.67 11.02 9.83
N ASP A 29 -10.72 11.49 11.08
CA ASP A 29 -9.62 11.34 12.03
C ASP A 29 -9.17 9.87 12.15
N SER A 30 -10.12 8.93 12.13
CA SER A 30 -9.80 7.49 12.18
C SER A 30 -9.09 6.96 10.93
N ASP A 31 -9.33 7.57 9.77
CA ASP A 31 -8.60 7.21 8.56
C ASP A 31 -7.19 7.80 8.59
N LEU A 32 -7.03 9.03 9.09
CA LEU A 32 -5.71 9.63 9.30
C LEU A 32 -4.86 8.82 10.29
N ASP A 33 -5.47 8.35 11.39
CA ASP A 33 -4.81 7.45 12.35
C ASP A 33 -4.37 6.15 11.68
N LEU A 34 -5.24 5.52 10.87
CA LEU A 34 -4.89 4.30 10.13
C LEU A 34 -3.75 4.55 9.13
N LEU A 35 -3.77 5.69 8.42
CA LEU A 35 -2.70 6.06 7.50
C LEU A 35 -1.37 6.22 8.23
N ALA A 36 -1.40 6.91 9.37
CA ALA A 36 -0.22 7.10 10.22
C ALA A 36 0.33 5.75 10.71
N ASP A 37 -0.54 4.88 11.23
CA ASP A 37 -0.16 3.54 11.70
C ASP A 37 0.50 2.71 10.60
N ILE A 38 -0.08 2.69 9.39
CA ILE A 38 0.51 1.97 8.25
C ILE A 38 1.84 2.59 7.83
N THR A 39 1.93 3.92 7.78
CA THR A 39 3.16 4.63 7.38
C THR A 39 4.29 4.32 8.36
N ILE A 40 4.03 4.45 9.67
CA ILE A 40 4.99 4.15 10.73
C ILE A 40 5.42 2.69 10.64
N PHE A 41 4.46 1.77 10.44
CA PHE A 41 4.76 0.36 10.30
C PHE A 41 5.70 0.04 9.12
N ILE A 42 5.50 0.69 7.97
CA ILE A 42 6.35 0.52 6.79
C ILE A 42 7.76 1.05 7.06
N ILE A 43 7.86 2.23 7.70
CA ILE A 43 9.15 2.84 8.09
C ILE A 43 9.90 1.91 9.05
N ASP A 44 9.25 1.47 10.13
CA ASP A 44 9.86 0.61 11.15
C ASP A 44 10.29 -0.75 10.58
N SER A 45 9.52 -1.28 9.62
CA SER A 45 9.85 -2.53 8.92
C SER A 45 11.02 -2.39 7.94
N ASN A 46 11.36 -1.16 7.51
CA ASN A 46 12.35 -0.88 6.48
C ASN A 46 13.20 0.37 6.83
N PRO A 47 14.01 0.35 7.90
CA PRO A 47 14.68 1.54 8.46
C PRO A 47 15.82 2.13 7.60
N GLU A 48 16.06 1.57 6.41
CA GLU A 48 17.22 1.85 5.57
C GLU A 48 17.00 2.97 4.54
N LYS A 49 15.81 3.56 4.49
CA LYS A 49 15.48 4.69 3.61
C LYS A 49 14.88 5.83 4.43
N ASP A 50 15.28 7.05 4.09
CA ASP A 50 14.94 8.26 4.85
C ASP A 50 13.50 8.73 4.63
N SER A 51 12.84 8.29 3.55
CA SER A 51 11.45 8.66 3.29
C SER A 51 10.66 7.54 2.58
N TYR A 52 9.56 7.17 3.21
CA TYR A 52 8.43 6.46 2.60
C TYR A 52 7.23 7.38 2.70
N GLU A 53 6.41 7.37 1.66
CA GLU A 53 5.20 8.19 1.63
C GLU A 53 4.01 7.30 1.33
N CYS A 54 2.97 7.41 2.15
CA CYS A 54 1.75 6.64 2.00
C CYS A 54 0.56 7.59 1.87
N PHE A 55 -0.32 7.32 0.91
CA PHE A 55 -1.52 8.11 0.66
C PHE A 55 -2.71 7.20 0.44
N PHE A 56 -3.90 7.60 0.90
CA PHE A 56 -5.10 6.93 0.42
C PHE A 56 -5.37 7.35 -1.02
N ASN A 57 -5.46 6.35 -1.89
CA ASN A 57 -6.02 6.54 -3.21
C ASN A 57 -7.55 6.56 -3.11
N LYS A 58 -8.12 5.62 -2.35
CA LYS A 58 -9.56 5.48 -2.14
C LYS A 58 -9.89 4.80 -0.80
N ARG A 59 -10.92 5.30 -0.12
CA ARG A 59 -11.37 4.74 1.17
C ARG A 59 -12.89 4.58 1.23
N GLU A 60 -13.36 3.34 1.35
CA GLU A 60 -14.76 3.00 1.62
C GLU A 60 -14.84 2.03 2.79
N LYS A 61 -16.03 1.82 3.38
CA LYS A 61 -16.24 0.97 4.56
C LYS A 61 -15.45 -0.35 4.54
N ASP A 62 -15.52 -1.09 3.43
CA ASP A 62 -14.90 -2.41 3.28
C ASP A 62 -13.69 -2.43 2.31
N LEU A 63 -13.32 -1.28 1.75
CA LEU A 63 -12.24 -1.14 0.76
C LEU A 63 -11.25 -0.06 1.17
N LEU A 64 -9.98 -0.43 1.20
CA LEU A 64 -8.86 0.50 1.28
C LEU A 64 -8.03 0.36 -0.01
N VAL A 65 -7.68 1.48 -0.64
CA VAL A 65 -6.66 1.57 -1.67
C VAL A 65 -5.60 2.56 -1.19
N LEU A 66 -4.36 2.07 -1.06
CA LEU A 66 -3.23 2.82 -0.54
C LEU A 66 -2.14 2.92 -1.61
N ASP A 67 -1.63 4.11 -1.83
CA ASP A 67 -0.41 4.34 -2.59
C ASP A 67 0.79 4.36 -1.64
N VAL A 68 1.84 3.62 -1.96
CA VAL A 68 3.09 3.56 -1.19
C VAL A 68 4.26 3.89 -2.11
N PHE A 69 4.97 4.96 -1.79
CA PHE A 69 6.13 5.42 -2.55
C PHE A 69 7.43 5.05 -1.86
N GLY A 70 8.40 4.59 -2.66
CA GLY A 70 9.77 4.41 -2.21
C GLY A 70 10.15 3.03 -1.68
N LEU A 71 9.19 2.11 -1.53
CA LEU A 71 9.46 0.69 -1.28
C LEU A 71 9.44 -0.10 -2.59
N GLU A 72 10.60 -0.27 -3.23
CA GLU A 72 10.67 -0.78 -4.60
C GLU A 72 11.13 -2.24 -4.74
N SER A 73 11.79 -2.75 -3.70
CA SER A 73 12.31 -4.13 -3.71
C SER A 73 11.18 -5.12 -3.46
N GLU A 74 10.94 -6.01 -4.43
CA GLU A 74 9.86 -7.01 -4.34
C GLU A 74 9.95 -7.90 -3.09
N ASP A 75 11.17 -8.29 -2.66
CA ASP A 75 11.37 -9.08 -1.44
C ASP A 75 10.99 -8.29 -0.18
N LYS A 76 11.23 -6.98 -0.17
CA LYS A 76 10.85 -6.09 0.94
C LYS A 76 9.35 -5.81 0.93
N ILE A 77 8.75 -5.68 -0.25
CA ILE A 77 7.30 -5.54 -0.44
C ILE A 77 6.59 -6.77 0.14
N ASP A 78 7.01 -7.99 -0.25
CA ASP A 78 6.38 -9.22 0.25
C ASP A 78 6.50 -9.35 1.78
N LYS A 79 7.71 -9.12 2.32
CA LYS A 79 7.95 -9.17 3.76
C LYS A 79 7.11 -8.15 4.52
N THR A 80 7.06 -6.90 4.04
CA THR A 80 6.30 -5.82 4.69
C THR A 80 4.81 -6.12 4.70
N LEU A 81 4.27 -6.64 3.59
CA LEU A 81 2.86 -7.02 3.51
C LEU A 81 2.52 -8.18 4.44
N CYS A 82 3.33 -9.24 4.47
CA CYS A 82 3.10 -10.34 5.40
C CYS A 82 3.11 -9.86 6.85
N ASN A 83 4.08 -9.03 7.22
CA ASN A 83 4.13 -8.49 8.57
C ASN A 83 2.92 -7.58 8.87
N LEU A 84 2.45 -6.79 7.88
CA LEU A 84 1.30 -5.90 8.04
C LEU A 84 0.01 -6.71 8.27
N VAL A 85 -0.19 -7.79 7.51
CA VAL A 85 -1.34 -8.70 7.67
C VAL A 85 -1.30 -9.42 9.02
N GLU A 86 -0.12 -9.81 9.48
CA GLU A 86 0.05 -10.47 10.79
C GLU A 86 -0.10 -9.50 11.98
N ASN A 87 -0.01 -8.18 11.74
CA ASN A 87 -0.12 -7.16 12.77
C ASN A 87 -1.57 -6.92 13.19
N LYS A 88 -1.99 -7.56 14.28
CA LYS A 88 -3.34 -7.44 14.85
C LYS A 88 -3.70 -6.06 15.42
N GLN A 89 -2.73 -5.15 15.56
CA GLN A 89 -3.00 -3.79 16.05
C GLN A 89 -3.59 -2.92 14.94
N ILE A 90 -3.17 -3.14 13.69
CA ILE A 90 -3.62 -2.37 12.53
C ILE A 90 -4.86 -3.06 11.95
N LYS A 91 -6.03 -2.43 12.14
CA LYS A 91 -7.31 -2.97 11.65
C LYS A 91 -7.53 -2.59 10.19
N LEU A 92 -6.92 -3.36 9.31
CA LEU A 92 -7.13 -3.23 7.87
C LEU A 92 -8.57 -3.64 7.48
N PRO A 93 -9.21 -2.93 6.52
CA PRO A 93 -10.49 -3.35 5.95
C PRO A 93 -10.40 -4.72 5.27
N LYS A 94 -11.58 -5.34 5.10
CA LYS A 94 -11.72 -6.68 4.50
C LYS A 94 -11.00 -6.80 3.16
N LYS A 95 -11.12 -5.77 2.31
CA LYS A 95 -10.39 -5.69 1.05
C LYS A 95 -9.41 -4.52 1.12
N THR A 96 -8.12 -4.84 1.05
CA THR A 96 -7.07 -3.83 1.01
C THR A 96 -6.26 -3.99 -0.29
N ILE A 97 -6.10 -2.90 -1.02
CA ILE A 97 -5.27 -2.78 -2.22
C ILE A 97 -4.12 -1.86 -1.88
N ILE A 98 -2.89 -2.26 -2.20
CA ILE A 98 -1.72 -1.41 -2.05
C ILE A 98 -1.00 -1.33 -3.39
N LEU A 99 -0.80 -0.11 -3.87
CA LEU A 99 -0.10 0.23 -5.11
C LEU A 99 1.29 0.75 -4.73
N PHE A 100 2.33 0.03 -5.12
CA PHE A 100 3.71 0.41 -4.86
C PHE A 100 4.27 1.15 -6.07
N HIS A 101 4.82 2.33 -5.84
CA HIS A 101 5.30 3.24 -6.88
C HIS A 101 6.83 3.41 -6.81
N LYS A 102 7.45 3.61 -7.97
CA LYS A 102 8.84 4.09 -8.02
C LYS A 102 8.92 5.51 -7.47
N TYR A 103 9.99 5.82 -6.76
CA TYR A 103 10.28 7.19 -6.38
C TYR A 103 11.03 7.87 -7.53
N GLU A 104 10.29 8.54 -8.43
CA GLU A 104 10.88 9.48 -9.38
C GLU A 104 10.73 10.89 -8.81
N ASN A 105 11.74 11.76 -8.99
CA ASN A 105 11.73 13.11 -8.43
C ASN A 105 10.52 13.89 -8.97
N GLY A 106 9.52 14.10 -8.12
CA GLY A 106 8.24 14.70 -8.49
C GLY A 106 7.11 13.67 -8.43
N PHE A 107 6.06 14.00 -7.69
CA PHE A 107 4.92 13.14 -7.35
C PHE A 107 4.11 12.59 -8.54
N ASP A 108 4.38 13.04 -9.77
CA ASP A 108 3.46 12.86 -10.91
C ASP A 108 3.80 11.70 -11.87
N ASP A 109 5.02 11.14 -11.86
CA ASP A 109 5.45 10.16 -12.89
C ASP A 109 5.99 8.83 -12.34
N GLY A 110 5.94 8.61 -11.02
CA GLY A 110 6.40 7.36 -10.39
C GLY A 110 5.58 6.15 -10.82
N GLY A 111 5.97 5.49 -11.90
CA GLY A 111 5.23 4.33 -12.43
C GLY A 111 5.00 3.25 -11.37
N ILE A 112 3.81 2.65 -11.39
CA ILE A 112 3.46 1.54 -10.49
C ILE A 112 4.39 0.36 -10.77
N ILE A 113 5.11 -0.07 -9.73
CA ILE A 113 5.94 -1.27 -9.73
C ILE A 113 5.04 -2.49 -9.63
N VAL A 114 4.14 -2.48 -8.65
CA VAL A 114 3.24 -3.59 -8.37
C VAL A 114 2.00 -3.14 -7.62
N GLY A 115 0.84 -3.67 -8.00
CA GLY A 115 -0.40 -3.57 -7.21
C GLY A 115 -0.69 -4.90 -6.54
N LEU A 116 -0.98 -4.89 -5.23
CA LEU A 116 -1.18 -6.09 -4.43
C LEU A 116 -2.54 -6.02 -3.72
N ARG A 117 -3.27 -7.13 -3.74
CA ARG A 117 -4.55 -7.31 -3.05
C ARG A 117 -4.37 -8.21 -1.85
N MET A 118 -4.85 -7.74 -0.70
CA MET A 118 -5.00 -8.50 0.52
C MET A 118 -6.49 -8.71 0.82
N GLU A 119 -6.82 -9.92 1.25
CA GLU A 119 -8.15 -10.31 1.73
C GLU A 119 -8.00 -10.74 3.18
N ASN A 120 -8.60 -10.00 4.11
CA ASN A 120 -8.57 -10.24 5.56
C ASN A 120 -9.84 -10.91 6.07
#